data_AF-A0AAE4FJU3-F1
#
_entry.id   AF-A0AAE4FJU3-F1
#
_cell.length_a   1.000
_cell.length_b   1.000
_cell.length_c   1.000
_cell.angle_alpha   90.00
_cell.angle_beta   90.00
_cell.angle_gamma   90.00
#
_symmetry.space_group_name_H-M   'P 1'
#
loop_
_entity.id
_entity.type
_entity.pdbx_description
1 polymer ?
#
loop_
_entity_poly.entity_id
_entity_poly.type
_entity_poly.pdbx_seq_one_letter_code
_entity_poly.pdbx_strand_id
1 'polypeptide(L)'
;MKISKKDALIWFEFFAMLPEEEEVMPKQQEIIYATFAQIEESIDHRNDMLMSEIKNLKTLENRTIFVGNESKFPKGCRSCLLGTGLSAIRKTNKCNAECKFCYNYGELDNMFPIGEGMWEIGGTKFYEKDIDLLLSIHKKPTGVAYVYLEPFMEIEKYYSVIKKFSNAKVYQHLYTNGTLATEETLKALGEAGLDEIRFNLGASNCSDKVIENIKIAKKYIKNVGIETPMTPEFFEAFFKKKQAILGTNLDFINCAELHLNENNIDNYYEENMYISRHGYISPIWSRELTLKFMKIADEENWDLVVHDCSNHTKFARDLNLSSKEGRWFGASNYACEFPTIPYESFLPILRDDNFKFLSEEELPEDYKAGKLLF
;
A
#
# COMPACT_ATOMS: atom_id res chain seq x y z
N MET A 1 12.62 26.02 9.50
CA MET A 1 14.08 25.86 9.39
C MET A 1 14.37 25.08 8.12
N LYS A 2 15.40 25.45 7.36
CA LYS A 2 16.03 24.58 6.36
C LYS A 2 17.41 24.18 6.89
N ILE A 3 17.90 23.02 6.46
CA ILE A 3 19.20 22.46 6.83
C ILE A 3 19.95 22.08 5.55
N SER A 4 21.29 22.19 5.56
CA SER A 4 22.10 21.67 4.45
C SER A 4 22.07 20.14 4.42
N LYS A 5 22.19 19.51 3.24
CA LYS A 5 22.21 18.03 3.18
C LYS A 5 23.39 17.46 3.96
N LYS A 6 24.50 18.19 4.00
CA LYS A 6 25.70 17.84 4.76
C LYS A 6 25.43 17.84 6.27
N ASP A 7 24.80 18.87 6.80
CA ASP A 7 24.48 18.92 8.23
C ASP A 7 23.42 17.89 8.59
N ALA A 8 22.43 17.68 7.73
CA ALA A 8 21.44 16.62 7.88
C ALA A 8 22.09 15.24 7.97
N LEU A 9 23.07 14.96 7.11
CA LEU A 9 23.85 13.72 7.16
C LEU A 9 24.57 13.55 8.50
N ILE A 10 25.30 14.57 8.96
CA ILE A 10 26.02 14.53 10.24
C ILE A 10 25.06 14.23 11.40
N TRP A 11 23.90 14.89 11.41
CA TRP A 11 22.88 14.67 12.45
C TRP A 11 22.25 13.28 12.38
N PHE A 12 21.96 12.77 11.19
CA PHE A 12 21.37 11.44 11.03
C PHE A 12 22.37 10.32 11.32
N GLU A 13 23.67 10.53 11.07
CA GLU A 13 24.73 9.62 11.53
C GLU A 13 24.78 9.56 13.05
N PHE A 14 24.62 10.70 13.72
CA PHE A 14 24.49 10.76 15.18
C PHE A 14 23.24 10.01 15.66
N PHE A 15 22.06 10.28 15.09
CA PHE A 15 20.81 9.63 15.49
C PHE A 15 20.83 8.12 15.26
N ALA A 16 21.48 7.65 14.19
CA ALA A 16 21.65 6.22 13.92
C ALA A 16 22.56 5.51 14.94
N MET A 17 23.37 6.26 15.70
CA MET A 17 24.23 5.71 16.75
C MET A 17 23.61 5.78 18.15
N LEU A 18 22.46 6.45 18.30
CA LEU A 18 21.78 6.54 19.59
C LEU A 18 21.22 5.17 20.00
N PRO A 19 21.29 4.80 21.29
CA PRO A 19 20.52 3.69 21.82
C PRO A 19 19.02 3.88 21.55
N GLU A 20 18.30 2.80 21.26
CA GLU A 20 16.85 2.85 20.97
C GLU A 20 16.02 3.50 22.10
N GLU A 21 16.51 3.46 23.34
CA GLU A 21 15.86 4.02 24.53
C GLU A 21 16.10 5.53 24.72
N GLU A 22 17.00 6.14 23.94
CA GLU A 22 17.36 7.55 24.12
C GLU A 22 16.33 8.48 23.45
N GLU A 23 15.71 9.35 24.26
CA GLU A 23 14.73 10.31 23.77
C GLU A 23 15.39 11.49 23.05
N VAL A 24 14.83 11.88 21.90
CA VAL A 24 15.29 13.06 21.16
C VAL A 24 14.83 14.36 21.83
N MET A 25 15.75 15.30 21.99
CA MET A 25 15.48 16.62 22.56
C MET A 25 14.70 17.51 21.57
N PRO A 26 13.96 18.53 22.03
CA PRO A 26 13.14 19.38 21.15
C PRO A 26 13.90 19.98 19.96
N LYS A 27 15.15 20.43 20.14
CA LYS A 27 15.97 20.94 19.03
C LYS A 27 16.41 19.86 18.05
N GLN A 28 16.69 18.65 18.53
CA GLN A 28 16.98 17.50 17.67
C GLN A 28 15.73 17.12 16.86
N GLN A 29 14.54 17.20 17.47
CA GLN A 29 13.28 16.98 16.78
C GLN A 29 13.05 17.99 15.64
N GLU A 30 13.40 19.25 15.84
CA GLU A 30 13.35 20.27 14.77
C GLU A 30 14.30 19.94 13.61
N ILE A 31 15.50 19.41 13.90
CA ILE A 31 16.45 18.95 12.88
C ILE A 31 15.88 17.76 12.10
N ILE A 32 15.33 16.77 12.80
CA ILE A 32 14.69 15.59 12.19
C ILE A 32 13.56 16.02 11.25
N TYR A 33 12.68 16.91 11.71
CA TYR A 33 11.57 17.42 10.90
C TYR A 33 12.03 18.26 9.71
N ALA A 34 13.07 19.10 9.85
CA ALA A 34 13.62 19.85 8.73
C ALA A 34 14.20 18.92 7.67
N THR A 35 14.98 17.92 8.07
CA THR A 35 15.55 16.91 7.16
C THR A 35 14.46 16.14 6.43
N PHE A 36 13.47 15.59 7.14
CA PHE A 36 12.37 14.84 6.51
C PHE A 36 11.54 15.70 5.57
N ALA A 37 11.22 16.94 5.96
CA ALA A 37 10.49 17.86 5.10
C ALA A 37 11.26 18.17 3.81
N GLN A 38 12.58 18.38 3.86
CA GLN A 38 13.39 18.64 2.66
C GLN A 38 13.61 17.40 1.79
N ILE A 39 13.74 16.21 2.40
CA ILE A 39 13.73 14.96 1.63
C ILE A 39 12.40 14.83 0.88
N GLU A 40 11.28 14.93 1.58
CA GLU A 40 9.96 14.74 1.01
C GLU A 40 9.62 15.81 -0.04
N GLU A 41 9.99 17.08 0.19
CA GLU A 41 9.83 18.17 -0.78
C GLU A 41 10.57 17.88 -2.09
N SER A 42 11.81 17.36 -2.02
CA SER A 42 12.55 16.94 -3.21
C SER A 42 11.90 15.75 -3.93
N ILE A 43 11.29 14.81 -3.21
CA ILE A 43 10.57 13.67 -3.80
C ILE A 43 9.26 14.11 -4.44
N ASP A 44 8.48 14.96 -3.78
CA ASP A 44 7.26 15.55 -4.32
C ASP A 44 7.54 16.33 -5.60
N HIS A 45 8.61 17.14 -5.62
CA HIS A 45 9.01 17.86 -6.83
C HIS A 45 9.35 16.92 -8.00
N ARG A 46 10.07 15.82 -7.75
CA ARG A 46 10.34 14.81 -8.79
C ARG A 46 9.07 14.14 -9.28
N ASN A 47 8.15 13.80 -8.37
CA ASN A 47 6.85 13.22 -8.71
C ASN A 47 6.02 14.20 -9.55
N ASP A 48 5.98 15.49 -9.21
CA ASP A 48 5.28 16.52 -9.97
C ASP A 48 5.81 16.64 -11.40
N MET A 49 7.13 16.60 -11.57
CA MET A 49 7.75 16.57 -12.90
C MET A 49 7.31 15.34 -13.70
N LEU A 50 7.37 14.14 -13.12
CA LEU A 50 6.93 12.91 -13.79
C LEU A 50 5.42 12.91 -14.11
N MET A 51 4.58 13.41 -13.21
CA MET A 51 3.14 13.56 -13.43
C MET A 51 2.85 14.52 -14.58
N SER A 52 3.63 15.61 -14.71
CA SER A 52 3.46 16.58 -15.80
C SER A 52 3.72 16.01 -17.19
N GLU A 53 4.43 14.88 -17.29
CA GLU A 53 4.72 14.18 -18.54
C GLU A 53 3.59 13.22 -18.98
N ILE A 54 2.58 12.97 -18.14
CA ILE A 54 1.46 12.08 -18.43
C ILE A 54 0.31 12.90 -19.03
N LYS A 55 -0.06 12.64 -20.28
CA LYS A 55 -0.96 13.51 -21.06
C LYS A 55 -2.40 13.44 -20.57
N ASN A 56 -2.94 12.24 -20.32
CA ASN A 56 -4.32 12.06 -19.91
C ASN A 56 -4.44 11.67 -18.42
N LEU A 57 -3.59 12.25 -17.57
CA LEU A 57 -3.66 12.05 -16.13
C LEU A 57 -4.97 12.60 -15.57
N LYS A 58 -5.69 11.78 -14.81
CA LYS A 58 -6.97 12.10 -14.19
C LYS A 58 -6.87 11.97 -12.68
N THR A 59 -7.82 12.57 -11.97
CA THR A 59 -7.96 12.40 -10.52
C THR A 59 -9.31 11.76 -10.19
N LEU A 60 -9.33 10.90 -9.17
CA LEU A 60 -10.58 10.50 -8.53
C LEU A 60 -10.86 11.49 -7.39
N GLU A 61 -11.67 12.52 -7.66
CA GLU A 61 -12.09 13.53 -6.68
C GLU A 61 -10.92 14.11 -5.86
N ASN A 62 -9.76 14.30 -6.51
CA ASN A 62 -8.52 14.76 -5.87
C ASN A 62 -8.08 13.90 -4.66
N ARG A 63 -8.28 12.57 -4.72
CA ARG A 63 -7.82 11.61 -3.71
C ARG A 63 -6.69 10.70 -4.18
N THR A 64 -6.66 10.42 -5.48
CA THR A 64 -5.66 9.59 -6.16
C THR A 64 -5.64 9.96 -7.64
N ILE A 65 -4.55 9.63 -8.32
CA ILE A 65 -4.39 9.82 -9.76
C ILE A 65 -4.50 8.50 -10.52
N PHE A 66 -4.95 8.57 -11.78
CA PHE A 66 -5.06 7.40 -12.65
C PHE A 66 -5.00 7.80 -14.13
N VAL A 67 -4.78 6.80 -14.97
CA VAL A 67 -4.89 6.88 -16.44
C VAL A 67 -5.85 5.79 -16.95
N GLY A 68 -6.30 5.93 -18.20
CA GLY A 68 -7.22 4.97 -18.82
C GLY A 68 -8.71 5.29 -18.62
N ASN A 69 -9.55 4.26 -18.74
CA ASN A 69 -11.02 4.40 -18.80
C ASN A 69 -11.65 4.51 -17.41
N GLU A 70 -12.10 5.71 -17.02
CA GLU A 70 -12.68 5.98 -15.70
C GLU A 70 -13.85 5.05 -15.32
N SER A 71 -14.63 4.56 -16.30
CA SER A 71 -15.74 3.64 -16.01
C SER A 71 -15.29 2.27 -15.48
N LYS A 72 -14.02 1.89 -15.71
CA LYS A 72 -13.37 0.69 -15.17
C LYS A 72 -12.64 0.94 -13.85
N PHE A 73 -12.70 2.16 -13.28
CA PHE A 73 -12.01 2.45 -12.02
C PHE A 73 -12.57 1.56 -10.89
N PRO A 74 -11.72 0.82 -10.16
CA PRO A 74 -12.16 -0.20 -9.22
C PRO A 74 -13.08 0.35 -8.12
N LYS A 75 -14.23 -0.28 -7.94
CA LYS A 75 -15.20 0.14 -6.91
C LYS A 75 -14.69 -0.15 -5.51
N GLY A 76 -13.84 -1.17 -5.33
CA GLY A 76 -13.13 -1.38 -4.07
C GLY A 76 -12.31 -0.16 -3.67
N CYS A 77 -11.61 0.47 -4.63
CA CYS A 77 -10.84 1.70 -4.39
C CYS A 77 -11.74 2.92 -4.15
N ARG A 78 -12.88 3.04 -4.84
CA ARG A 78 -13.87 4.10 -4.55
C ARG A 78 -14.43 3.96 -3.13
N SER A 79 -14.76 2.74 -2.69
CA SER A 79 -15.19 2.48 -1.32
C SER A 79 -14.11 2.87 -0.31
N CYS A 80 -12.86 2.50 -0.59
CA CYS A 80 -11.70 2.82 0.24
C CYS A 80 -11.49 4.34 0.39
N LEU A 81 -11.56 5.10 -0.71
CA LEU A 81 -11.18 6.52 -0.74
C LEU A 81 -12.31 7.50 -0.43
N LEU A 82 -13.56 7.13 -0.75
CA LEU A 82 -14.72 8.04 -0.66
C LEU A 82 -15.84 7.48 0.23
N GLY A 83 -15.81 6.17 0.46
CA GLY A 83 -16.77 5.44 1.28
C GLY A 83 -16.30 5.28 2.72
N THR A 84 -16.57 4.13 3.32
CA THR A 84 -16.26 3.80 4.73
C THR A 84 -14.85 3.25 4.95
N GLY A 85 -13.90 3.59 4.09
CA GLY A 85 -12.50 3.13 4.20
C GLY A 85 -12.29 1.67 3.78
N LEU A 86 -11.11 1.15 4.09
CA LEU A 86 -10.75 -0.25 3.89
C LEU A 86 -11.25 -1.08 5.09
N SER A 87 -12.49 -1.56 5.03
CA SER A 87 -13.03 -2.44 6.07
C SER A 87 -12.50 -3.87 5.88
N ALA A 88 -11.38 -4.17 6.55
CA ALA A 88 -10.70 -5.47 6.48
C ALA A 88 -11.48 -6.59 7.20
N ILE A 89 -11.56 -7.75 6.55
CA ILE A 89 -12.05 -9.02 7.10
C ILE A 89 -10.90 -10.03 7.02
N ARG A 90 -10.56 -10.63 8.17
CA ARG A 90 -9.47 -11.61 8.28
C ARG A 90 -10.00 -12.96 8.75
N LYS A 91 -9.48 -14.04 8.15
CA LYS A 91 -9.74 -15.42 8.56
C LYS A 91 -8.48 -16.27 8.71
N THR A 92 -7.58 -16.20 7.72
CA THR A 92 -6.35 -16.98 7.70
C THR A 92 -5.24 -16.30 8.50
N ASN A 93 -4.32 -17.11 9.00
CA ASN A 93 -3.01 -16.70 9.51
C ASN A 93 -1.85 -17.37 8.73
N LYS A 94 -2.14 -17.89 7.54
CA LYS A 94 -1.17 -18.65 6.73
C LYS A 94 -0.99 -18.03 5.35
N CYS A 95 0.22 -18.14 4.82
CA CYS A 95 0.58 -17.83 3.45
C CYS A 95 1.45 -18.95 2.90
N ASN A 96 1.38 -19.22 1.60
CA ASN A 96 2.26 -20.16 0.90
C ASN A 96 3.40 -19.47 0.13
N ALA A 97 3.59 -18.16 0.32
CA ALA A 97 4.58 -17.35 -0.37
C ALA A 97 5.37 -16.47 0.62
N GLU A 98 6.66 -16.31 0.36
CA GLU A 98 7.61 -15.53 1.15
C GLU A 98 8.16 -14.38 0.29
N CYS A 99 7.34 -13.37 0.05
CA CYS A 99 7.73 -12.24 -0.80
C CYS A 99 8.75 -11.35 -0.08
N LYS A 100 9.76 -10.84 -0.81
CA LYS A 100 10.71 -9.84 -0.30
C LYS A 100 10.02 -8.59 0.29
N PHE A 101 8.93 -8.16 -0.35
CA PHE A 101 8.09 -7.03 0.10
C PHE A 101 7.04 -7.40 1.15
N CYS A 102 7.01 -8.64 1.66
CA CYS A 102 5.94 -9.09 2.55
C CYS A 102 5.88 -8.21 3.80
N TYR A 103 4.69 -7.73 4.15
CA TYR A 103 4.47 -6.93 5.35
C TYR A 103 4.70 -7.73 6.65
N ASN A 104 4.63 -9.07 6.58
CA ASN A 104 4.93 -10.01 7.66
C ASN A 104 6.16 -10.88 7.30
N TYR A 105 7.16 -10.30 6.64
CA TYR A 105 8.40 -11.00 6.32
C TYR A 105 9.06 -11.53 7.61
N GLY A 106 9.63 -12.73 7.58
CA GLY A 106 10.23 -13.38 8.77
C GLY A 106 9.24 -13.88 9.84
N GLU A 107 7.99 -13.40 9.85
CA GLU A 107 7.04 -13.64 10.94
C GLU A 107 5.86 -14.57 10.58
N LEU A 108 5.87 -15.19 9.39
CA LEU A 108 4.74 -16.01 8.90
C LEU A 108 4.35 -17.15 9.85
N ASP A 109 5.33 -17.79 10.50
CA ASP A 109 5.10 -18.88 11.45
C ASP A 109 4.59 -18.40 12.82
N ASN A 110 4.79 -17.12 13.14
CA ASN A 110 4.38 -16.49 14.41
C ASN A 110 3.01 -15.79 14.31
N MET A 111 2.37 -15.82 13.14
CA MET A 111 1.09 -15.16 12.93
C MET A 111 -0.01 -15.82 13.77
N PHE A 112 -0.61 -15.07 14.69
CA PHE A 112 -1.69 -15.58 15.53
C PHE A 112 -2.90 -16.05 14.69
N PRO A 113 -3.48 -17.23 14.98
CA PRO A 113 -4.65 -17.74 14.27
C PRO A 113 -5.92 -16.99 14.67
N ILE A 114 -6.91 -17.01 13.77
CA ILE A 114 -8.30 -16.69 14.13
C ILE A 114 -8.97 -17.98 14.62
N GLY A 115 -9.64 -17.89 15.78
CA GLY A 115 -10.31 -19.02 16.41
C GLY A 115 -11.22 -19.82 15.46
N GLU A 116 -11.43 -21.09 15.78
CA GLU A 116 -12.26 -21.99 14.98
C GLU A 116 -13.68 -21.43 14.78
N GLY A 117 -14.17 -21.42 13.54
CA GLY A 117 -15.47 -20.85 13.19
C GLY A 117 -15.58 -19.32 13.31
N MET A 118 -14.50 -18.63 13.70
CA MET A 118 -14.49 -17.17 13.89
C MET A 118 -13.86 -16.42 12.71
N TRP A 119 -14.20 -15.14 12.64
CA TRP A 119 -13.74 -14.13 11.69
C TRP A 119 -13.37 -12.87 12.46
N GLU A 120 -12.30 -12.19 12.06
CA GLU A 120 -11.96 -10.89 12.61
C GLU A 120 -12.47 -9.79 11.66
N ILE A 121 -13.31 -8.90 12.20
CA ILE A 121 -13.96 -7.80 11.48
C ILE A 121 -13.86 -6.57 12.36
N GLY A 122 -13.18 -5.52 11.88
CA GLY A 122 -13.01 -4.27 12.64
C GLY A 122 -12.33 -4.47 14.02
N GLY A 123 -11.37 -5.39 14.10
CA GLY A 123 -10.64 -5.71 15.35
C GLY A 123 -11.41 -6.60 16.35
N THR A 124 -12.66 -6.96 16.06
CA THR A 124 -13.47 -7.85 16.90
C THR A 124 -13.61 -9.23 16.25
N LYS A 125 -13.64 -10.30 17.06
CA LYS A 125 -13.84 -11.67 16.59
C LYS A 125 -15.32 -12.05 16.66
N PHE A 126 -15.88 -12.51 15.55
CA PHE A 126 -17.27 -12.94 15.41
C PHE A 126 -17.33 -14.40 14.97
N TYR A 127 -18.26 -15.19 15.50
CA TYR A 127 -18.62 -16.44 14.81
C TYR A 127 -19.34 -16.11 13.51
N GLU A 128 -19.26 -16.99 12.52
CA GLU A 128 -19.99 -16.82 11.27
C GLU A 128 -21.51 -16.62 11.47
N LYS A 129 -22.10 -17.31 12.46
CA LYS A 129 -23.52 -17.19 12.81
C LYS A 129 -23.90 -15.79 13.31
N ASP A 130 -22.94 -15.02 13.84
CA ASP A 130 -23.16 -13.70 14.42
C ASP A 130 -23.07 -12.59 13.36
N ILE A 131 -22.63 -12.89 12.13
CA ILE A 131 -22.46 -11.90 11.05
C ILE A 131 -23.80 -11.26 10.66
N ASP A 132 -24.90 -12.03 10.66
CA ASP A 132 -26.22 -11.47 10.34
C ASP A 132 -26.68 -10.47 11.41
N LEU A 133 -26.36 -10.75 12.69
CA LEU A 133 -26.59 -9.83 13.80
C LEU A 133 -25.76 -8.55 13.63
N LEU A 134 -24.46 -8.68 13.32
CA LEU A 134 -23.57 -7.55 13.04
C LEU A 134 -24.15 -6.64 11.94
N LEU A 135 -24.55 -7.24 10.81
CA LEU A 135 -25.14 -6.53 9.67
C LEU A 135 -26.50 -5.88 9.97
N SER A 136 -27.21 -6.35 11.01
CA SER A 136 -28.49 -5.78 11.44
C SER A 136 -28.34 -4.58 12.39
N ILE A 137 -27.25 -4.54 13.17
CA ILE A 137 -27.01 -3.52 14.20
C ILE A 137 -26.19 -2.35 13.64
N HIS A 138 -25.09 -2.66 12.95
CA HIS A 138 -24.17 -1.65 12.46
C HIS A 138 -24.62 -1.04 11.14
N LYS A 139 -24.25 0.22 10.92
CA LYS A 139 -24.33 0.83 9.59
C LYS A 139 -23.42 0.04 8.65
N LYS A 140 -24.02 -0.50 7.59
CA LYS A 140 -23.29 -1.31 6.60
C LYS A 140 -22.18 -0.50 5.93
N PRO A 141 -20.96 -1.05 5.79
CA PRO A 141 -19.90 -0.39 5.06
C PRO A 141 -20.24 -0.30 3.57
N THR A 142 -19.64 0.67 2.87
CA THR A 142 -19.77 0.76 1.40
C THR A 142 -19.08 -0.40 0.70
N GLY A 143 -18.09 -1.01 1.35
CA GLY A 143 -17.45 -2.23 0.90
C GLY A 143 -16.53 -2.84 1.96
N VAL A 144 -16.22 -4.12 1.80
CA VAL A 144 -15.33 -4.90 2.65
C VAL A 144 -14.24 -5.56 1.82
N ALA A 145 -13.10 -5.83 2.47
CA ALA A 145 -11.92 -6.40 1.86
C ALA A 145 -11.52 -7.70 2.57
N TYR A 146 -11.49 -8.82 1.84
CA TYR A 146 -10.86 -10.05 2.32
C TYR A 146 -9.37 -9.94 2.09
N VAL A 147 -8.67 -9.57 3.16
CA VAL A 147 -7.23 -9.27 3.18
C VAL A 147 -6.52 -10.20 4.15
N TYR A 148 -5.22 -9.98 4.30
CA TYR A 148 -4.33 -10.68 5.22
C TYR A 148 -3.83 -12.03 4.68
N LEU A 149 -2.51 -12.12 4.49
CA LEU A 149 -1.80 -13.31 4.01
C LEU A 149 -2.45 -13.91 2.76
N GLU A 150 -2.72 -15.22 2.71
CA GLU A 150 -3.31 -15.87 1.53
C GLU A 150 -4.68 -16.51 1.85
N PRO A 151 -5.80 -15.86 1.44
CA PRO A 151 -7.13 -16.43 1.57
C PRO A 151 -7.29 -17.82 0.94
N PHE A 152 -6.55 -18.13 -0.14
CA PHE A 152 -6.63 -19.43 -0.79
C PHE A 152 -6.07 -20.61 0.01
N MET A 153 -5.43 -20.35 1.16
CA MET A 153 -5.08 -21.41 2.11
C MET A 153 -6.32 -22.10 2.71
N GLU A 154 -7.46 -21.41 2.76
CA GLU A 154 -8.70 -21.90 3.37
C GLU A 154 -9.96 -21.33 2.66
N ILE A 155 -9.92 -21.22 1.33
CA ILE A 155 -10.90 -20.45 0.53
C ILE A 155 -12.34 -20.92 0.71
N GLU A 156 -12.54 -22.21 0.99
CA GLU A 156 -13.86 -22.81 1.15
C GLU A 156 -14.63 -22.22 2.33
N LYS A 157 -13.91 -21.69 3.34
CA LYS A 157 -14.52 -21.01 4.48
C LYS A 157 -15.13 -19.66 4.10
N TYR A 158 -14.66 -19.03 3.02
CA TYR A 158 -15.06 -17.67 2.65
C TYR A 158 -16.44 -17.63 1.98
N TYR A 159 -16.87 -18.70 1.29
CA TYR A 159 -18.06 -18.67 0.44
C TYR A 159 -19.35 -18.29 1.20
N SER A 160 -19.58 -18.85 2.38
CA SER A 160 -20.78 -18.56 3.18
C SER A 160 -20.78 -17.13 3.72
N VAL A 161 -19.62 -16.63 4.14
CA VAL A 161 -19.46 -15.23 4.58
C VAL A 161 -19.65 -14.26 3.42
N ILE A 162 -19.03 -14.53 2.26
CA ILE A 162 -19.23 -13.72 1.04
C ILE A 162 -20.71 -13.65 0.69
N LYS A 163 -21.42 -14.76 0.78
CA LYS A 163 -22.87 -14.81 0.51
C LYS A 163 -23.68 -13.95 1.47
N LYS A 164 -23.34 -13.92 2.77
CA LYS A 164 -24.00 -13.06 3.76
C LYS A 164 -23.83 -11.57 3.43
N PHE A 165 -22.61 -11.13 3.13
CA PHE A 165 -22.34 -9.74 2.74
C PHE A 165 -22.95 -9.38 1.38
N SER A 166 -22.96 -10.32 0.42
CA SER A 166 -23.60 -10.15 -0.89
C SER A 166 -25.12 -9.94 -0.74
N ASN A 167 -25.79 -10.78 0.06
CA ASN A 167 -27.21 -10.63 0.38
C ASN A 167 -27.50 -9.28 1.07
N ALA A 168 -26.56 -8.78 1.87
CA ALA A 168 -26.65 -7.47 2.51
C ALA A 168 -26.35 -6.29 1.58
N LYS A 169 -25.96 -6.55 0.32
CA LYS A 169 -25.59 -5.58 -0.72
C LYS A 169 -24.37 -4.72 -0.37
N VAL A 170 -23.41 -5.32 0.33
CA VAL A 170 -22.11 -4.70 0.61
C VAL A 170 -21.15 -5.09 -0.52
N TYR A 171 -20.40 -4.14 -1.06
CA TYR A 171 -19.42 -4.43 -2.11
C TYR A 171 -18.22 -5.22 -1.55
N GLN A 172 -17.76 -6.24 -2.26
CA GLN A 172 -16.74 -7.15 -1.75
C GLN A 172 -15.56 -7.28 -2.68
N HIS A 173 -14.35 -7.12 -2.15
CA HIS A 173 -13.12 -7.41 -2.90
C HIS A 173 -12.20 -8.34 -2.11
N LEU A 174 -11.56 -9.29 -2.80
CA LEU A 174 -10.66 -10.28 -2.22
C LEU A 174 -9.26 -10.20 -2.83
N TYR A 175 -8.25 -10.32 -1.99
CA TYR A 175 -6.83 -10.32 -2.38
C TYR A 175 -6.27 -11.74 -2.42
N THR A 176 -5.42 -12.04 -3.39
CA THR A 176 -4.70 -13.33 -3.48
C THR A 176 -3.38 -13.19 -4.21
N ASN A 177 -2.37 -14.00 -3.86
CA ASN A 177 -1.16 -14.20 -4.66
C ASN A 177 -1.44 -15.03 -5.93
N GLY A 178 -2.61 -15.68 -6.01
CA GLY A 178 -3.13 -16.39 -7.18
C GLY A 178 -2.54 -17.78 -7.44
N THR A 179 -1.53 -18.20 -6.69
CA THR A 179 -0.79 -19.46 -6.95
C THR A 179 -1.61 -20.72 -6.66
N LEU A 180 -2.55 -20.61 -5.71
CA LEU A 180 -3.45 -21.68 -5.29
C LEU A 180 -4.84 -21.60 -5.95
N ALA A 181 -5.11 -20.55 -6.73
CA ALA A 181 -6.39 -20.42 -7.41
C ALA A 181 -6.57 -21.51 -8.49
N THR A 182 -7.80 -21.99 -8.59
CA THR A 182 -8.27 -22.95 -9.61
C THR A 182 -9.57 -22.44 -10.22
N GLU A 183 -9.99 -23.00 -11.35
CA GLU A 183 -11.26 -22.63 -11.98
C GLU A 183 -12.47 -22.90 -11.06
N GLU A 184 -12.43 -24.01 -10.32
CA GLU A 184 -13.50 -24.40 -9.39
C GLU A 184 -13.66 -23.42 -8.24
N THR A 185 -12.53 -23.01 -7.64
CA THR A 185 -12.53 -22.06 -6.52
C THR A 185 -12.93 -20.65 -6.95
N LEU A 186 -12.45 -20.20 -8.12
CA LEU A 186 -12.86 -18.91 -8.72
C LEU A 186 -14.34 -18.89 -9.08
N LYS A 187 -14.87 -20.00 -9.61
CA LYS A 187 -16.31 -20.16 -9.88
C LYS A 187 -17.12 -20.10 -8.59
N ALA A 188 -16.71 -20.81 -7.55
CA ALA A 188 -17.40 -20.80 -6.26
C ALA A 188 -17.43 -19.40 -5.62
N LEU A 189 -16.37 -18.60 -5.74
CA LEU A 189 -16.36 -17.19 -5.32
C LEU A 189 -17.38 -16.35 -6.09
N GLY A 190 -17.46 -16.52 -7.41
CA GLY A 190 -18.47 -15.86 -8.24
C GLY A 190 -19.89 -16.24 -7.84
N GLU A 191 -20.16 -17.54 -7.63
CA GLU A 191 -21.46 -18.05 -7.18
C GLU A 191 -21.84 -17.60 -5.76
N ALA A 192 -20.86 -17.41 -4.88
CA ALA A 192 -21.06 -16.83 -3.56
C ALA A 192 -21.42 -15.33 -3.62
N GLY A 193 -21.13 -14.65 -4.74
CA GLY A 193 -21.46 -13.25 -4.97
C GLY A 193 -20.32 -12.28 -4.65
N LEU A 194 -19.06 -12.70 -4.85
CA LEU A 194 -17.89 -11.81 -4.80
C LEU A 194 -17.91 -10.82 -5.99
N ASP A 195 -17.72 -9.53 -5.72
CA ASP A 195 -17.77 -8.50 -6.78
C ASP A 195 -16.43 -8.30 -7.50
N GLU A 196 -15.32 -8.44 -6.77
CA GLU A 196 -13.99 -8.07 -7.24
C GLU A 196 -12.90 -8.98 -6.65
N ILE A 197 -11.90 -9.33 -7.47
CA ILE A 197 -10.70 -10.06 -7.02
C ILE A 197 -9.45 -9.36 -7.53
N ARG A 198 -8.44 -9.28 -6.66
CA ARG A 198 -7.16 -8.63 -6.92
C ARG A 198 -6.02 -9.63 -6.77
N PHE A 199 -5.28 -9.83 -7.86
CA PHE A 199 -4.12 -10.70 -7.89
C PHE A 199 -2.86 -9.89 -7.59
N ASN A 200 -2.10 -10.29 -6.57
CA ASN A 200 -0.74 -9.82 -6.36
C ASN A 200 0.21 -10.58 -7.27
N LEU A 201 0.32 -10.09 -8.51
CA LEU A 201 1.10 -10.74 -9.55
C LEU A 201 2.61 -10.69 -9.24
N GLY A 202 3.08 -9.67 -8.51
CA GLY A 202 4.46 -9.60 -8.01
C GLY A 202 4.80 -10.72 -7.02
N ALA A 203 3.83 -11.19 -6.23
CA ALA A 203 4.05 -12.28 -5.27
C ALA A 203 4.38 -13.63 -5.94
N SER A 204 4.01 -13.78 -7.21
CA SER A 204 4.29 -14.98 -8.00
C SER A 204 5.36 -14.77 -9.08
N ASN A 205 6.05 -13.61 -9.05
CA ASN A 205 6.99 -13.19 -10.09
C ASN A 205 6.39 -13.27 -11.52
N CYS A 206 5.17 -12.77 -11.68
CA CYS A 206 4.42 -12.83 -12.94
C CYS A 206 4.34 -14.26 -13.53
N SER A 207 4.06 -15.27 -12.68
CA SER A 207 3.92 -16.66 -13.11
C SER A 207 2.86 -16.82 -14.20
N ASP A 208 3.17 -17.61 -15.26
CA ASP A 208 2.21 -17.87 -16.34
C ASP A 208 0.94 -18.57 -15.83
N LYS A 209 1.07 -19.40 -14.79
CA LYS A 209 -0.08 -20.01 -14.11
C LYS A 209 -1.01 -18.94 -13.53
N VAL A 210 -0.45 -17.92 -12.87
CA VAL A 210 -1.25 -16.86 -12.25
C VAL A 210 -1.86 -15.94 -13.31
N ILE A 211 -1.16 -15.68 -14.40
CA ILE A 211 -1.71 -14.96 -15.56
C ILE A 211 -2.91 -15.71 -16.15
N GLU A 212 -2.84 -17.03 -16.31
CA GLU A 212 -3.98 -17.83 -16.77
C GLU A 212 -5.12 -17.83 -15.73
N ASN A 213 -4.80 -17.86 -14.43
CA ASN A 213 -5.81 -17.75 -13.36
C ASN A 213 -6.55 -16.40 -13.40
N ILE A 214 -5.88 -15.29 -13.71
CA ILE A 214 -6.52 -13.98 -13.93
C ILE A 214 -7.53 -14.07 -15.08
N LYS A 215 -7.15 -14.70 -16.19
CA LYS A 215 -8.01 -14.91 -17.35
C LYS A 215 -9.22 -15.79 -17.02
N ILE A 216 -9.03 -16.86 -16.25
CA ILE A 216 -10.12 -17.73 -15.79
C ILE A 216 -11.07 -16.95 -14.86
N ALA A 217 -10.54 -16.13 -13.96
CA ALA A 217 -11.36 -15.36 -13.02
C ALA A 217 -12.36 -14.44 -13.74
N LYS A 218 -12.00 -13.88 -14.90
CA LYS A 218 -12.90 -13.05 -15.72
C LYS A 218 -14.17 -13.77 -16.19
N LYS A 219 -14.19 -15.11 -16.22
CA LYS A 219 -15.40 -15.88 -16.55
C LYS A 219 -16.45 -15.85 -15.43
N TYR A 220 -16.03 -15.65 -14.18
CA TYR A 220 -16.87 -15.87 -12.99
C TYR A 220 -17.03 -14.65 -12.10
N ILE A 221 -16.03 -13.76 -12.08
CA ILE A 221 -16.00 -12.58 -11.21
C ILE A 221 -16.07 -11.33 -12.07
N LYS A 222 -16.93 -10.40 -11.67
CA LYS A 222 -17.27 -9.22 -12.47
C LYS A 222 -16.07 -8.30 -12.71
N ASN A 223 -15.32 -8.01 -11.65
CA ASN A 223 -14.15 -7.13 -11.71
C ASN A 223 -12.91 -7.93 -11.30
N VAL A 224 -11.91 -7.98 -12.16
CA VAL A 224 -10.64 -8.67 -11.90
C VAL A 224 -9.52 -7.69 -12.16
N GLY A 225 -8.64 -7.52 -11.19
CA GLY A 225 -7.51 -6.61 -11.32
C GLY A 225 -6.23 -7.20 -10.76
N ILE A 226 -5.14 -6.47 -11.00
CA ILE A 226 -3.86 -6.68 -10.34
C ILE A 226 -3.73 -5.62 -9.25
N GLU A 227 -3.25 -6.02 -8.07
CA GLU A 227 -2.74 -5.08 -7.08
C GLU A 227 -1.42 -5.58 -6.54
N THR A 228 -0.36 -4.81 -6.70
CA THR A 228 0.99 -5.24 -6.35
C THR A 228 1.78 -4.00 -5.90
N PRO A 229 2.61 -4.09 -4.85
CA PRO A 229 3.61 -3.06 -4.57
C PRO A 229 4.52 -2.89 -5.79
N MET A 230 4.71 -1.66 -6.27
CA MET A 230 5.70 -1.44 -7.33
C MET A 230 7.07 -1.69 -6.77
N THR A 231 7.75 -2.70 -7.32
CA THR A 231 9.16 -3.04 -7.13
C THR A 231 9.85 -3.09 -8.50
N PRO A 232 11.18 -2.94 -8.57
CA PRO A 232 11.90 -3.04 -9.84
C PRO A 232 11.68 -4.41 -10.49
N GLU A 233 11.66 -5.48 -9.70
CA GLU A 233 11.46 -6.84 -10.18
C GLU A 233 10.07 -7.02 -10.79
N PHE A 234 9.02 -6.53 -10.14
CA PHE A 234 7.67 -6.58 -10.71
C PHE A 234 7.56 -5.73 -11.98
N PHE A 235 8.13 -4.53 -11.98
CA PHE A 235 8.12 -3.65 -13.15
C PHE A 235 8.76 -4.35 -14.37
N GLU A 236 9.95 -4.92 -14.20
CA GLU A 236 10.62 -5.67 -15.27
C GLU A 236 9.84 -6.92 -15.70
N ALA A 237 9.39 -7.73 -14.74
CA ALA A 237 8.68 -8.97 -15.02
C ALA A 237 7.34 -8.71 -15.74
N PHE A 238 6.62 -7.66 -15.33
CA PHE A 238 5.41 -7.22 -16.00
C PHE A 238 5.70 -6.88 -17.46
N PHE A 239 6.70 -6.05 -17.75
CA PHE A 239 6.99 -5.64 -19.13
C PHE A 239 7.48 -6.78 -20.01
N LYS A 240 8.23 -7.74 -19.45
CA LYS A 240 8.61 -8.99 -20.15
C LYS A 240 7.37 -9.81 -20.57
N LYS A 241 6.28 -9.73 -19.82
CA LYS A 241 5.03 -10.49 -20.06
C LYS A 241 3.81 -9.62 -20.39
N LYS A 242 4.02 -8.35 -20.73
CA LYS A 242 2.96 -7.34 -20.90
C LYS A 242 1.81 -7.83 -21.77
N GLN A 243 2.13 -8.38 -22.94
CA GLN A 243 1.12 -8.84 -23.89
C GLN A 243 0.28 -10.00 -23.34
N ALA A 244 0.89 -10.95 -22.63
CA ALA A 244 0.16 -12.04 -21.99
C ALA A 244 -0.74 -11.53 -20.86
N ILE A 245 -0.25 -10.59 -20.05
CA ILE A 245 -0.99 -10.00 -18.94
C ILE A 245 -2.19 -9.19 -19.45
N LEU A 246 -1.97 -8.24 -20.36
CA LEU A 246 -3.04 -7.41 -20.92
C LEU A 246 -4.05 -8.27 -21.72
N GLY A 247 -3.60 -9.34 -22.36
CA GLY A 247 -4.44 -10.31 -23.06
C GLY A 247 -5.39 -11.12 -22.18
N THR A 248 -5.31 -10.99 -20.84
CA THR A 248 -6.29 -11.58 -19.91
C THR A 248 -7.60 -10.80 -19.85
N ASN A 249 -7.66 -9.58 -20.39
CA ASN A 249 -8.78 -8.64 -20.29
C ASN A 249 -9.13 -8.27 -18.84
N LEU A 250 -8.14 -8.17 -17.95
CA LEU A 250 -8.31 -7.59 -16.62
C LEU A 250 -8.82 -6.12 -16.70
N ASP A 251 -9.51 -5.67 -15.66
CA ASP A 251 -10.22 -4.38 -15.66
C ASP A 251 -9.35 -3.22 -15.17
N PHE A 252 -8.41 -3.49 -14.26
CA PHE A 252 -7.55 -2.47 -13.66
C PHE A 252 -6.24 -3.02 -13.09
N ILE A 253 -5.25 -2.15 -12.98
CA ILE A 253 -3.98 -2.35 -12.27
C ILE A 253 -3.88 -1.28 -11.18
N ASN A 254 -3.87 -1.72 -9.93
CA ASN A 254 -3.59 -0.89 -8.77
C ASN A 254 -2.09 -0.97 -8.44
N CYS A 255 -1.36 0.11 -8.69
CA CYS A 255 0.04 0.23 -8.35
C CYS A 255 0.15 0.74 -6.91
N ALA A 256 0.38 -0.19 -5.96
CA ALA A 256 0.64 0.21 -4.58
C ALA A 256 2.07 0.72 -4.46
N GLU A 257 2.28 1.83 -3.77
CA GLU A 257 3.61 2.18 -3.30
C GLU A 257 4.06 1.15 -2.25
N LEU A 258 5.35 0.77 -2.29
CA LEU A 258 5.94 -0.19 -1.38
C LEU A 258 6.10 0.46 0.00
N HIS A 259 5.42 -0.12 0.99
CA HIS A 259 5.47 0.34 2.38
C HIS A 259 6.34 -0.59 3.18
N LEU A 260 7.27 -0.01 3.94
CA LEU A 260 8.21 -0.74 4.77
C LEU A 260 7.83 -0.62 6.25
N ASN A 261 8.08 -1.70 6.98
CA ASN A 261 7.97 -1.81 8.42
C ASN A 261 9.20 -2.59 8.96
N GLU A 262 9.26 -2.81 10.27
CA GLU A 262 10.35 -3.54 10.92
C GLU A 262 10.63 -4.91 10.31
N ASN A 263 9.59 -5.58 9.81
CA ASN A 263 9.73 -6.93 9.27
C ASN A 263 10.48 -6.97 7.94
N ASN A 264 10.36 -5.93 7.12
CA ASN A 264 10.80 -5.99 5.71
C ASN A 264 11.77 -4.89 5.28
N ILE A 265 12.02 -3.87 6.11
CA ILE A 265 12.89 -2.75 5.75
C ILE A 265 14.32 -3.21 5.42
N ASP A 266 14.83 -4.20 6.16
CA ASP A 266 16.19 -4.73 5.99
C ASP A 266 16.40 -5.45 4.65
N ASN A 267 15.32 -5.95 4.04
CA ASN A 267 15.39 -6.53 2.69
C ASN A 267 15.79 -5.48 1.64
N TYR A 268 15.66 -4.20 1.97
CA TYR A 268 15.94 -3.05 1.12
C TYR A 268 17.07 -2.18 1.71
N TYR A 269 17.99 -2.80 2.46
CA TYR A 269 19.21 -2.14 2.93
C TYR A 269 19.94 -1.45 1.76
N GLU A 270 20.51 -0.27 2.05
CA GLU A 270 21.16 0.65 1.09
C GLU A 270 20.24 1.33 0.06
N GLU A 271 18.94 1.02 0.00
CA GLU A 271 18.02 1.76 -0.86
C GLU A 271 17.77 3.18 -0.32
N ASN A 272 17.60 4.14 -1.23
CA ASN A 272 17.22 5.50 -0.86
C ASN A 272 15.78 5.53 -0.37
N MET A 273 15.58 5.86 0.91
CA MET A 273 14.26 5.93 1.54
C MET A 273 13.77 7.36 1.73
N TYR A 274 12.44 7.51 1.79
CA TYR A 274 11.80 8.71 2.31
C TYR A 274 10.64 8.33 3.23
N ILE A 275 10.22 9.28 4.07
CA ILE A 275 9.04 9.17 4.93
C ILE A 275 7.99 10.16 4.46
N SER A 276 6.77 9.69 4.24
CA SER A 276 5.71 10.58 3.77
C SER A 276 4.89 11.10 4.94
N ARG A 277 4.83 12.43 5.14
CA ARG A 277 4.00 13.10 6.17
C ARG A 277 4.20 12.49 7.57
N HIS A 278 5.43 12.08 7.89
CA HIS A 278 5.79 11.37 9.13
C HIS A 278 5.07 10.03 9.36
N GLY A 279 4.48 9.46 8.31
CA GLY A 279 3.80 8.18 8.33
C GLY A 279 4.67 7.08 7.74
N TYR A 280 4.29 6.62 6.55
CA TYR A 280 4.92 5.46 5.94
C TYR A 280 6.31 5.76 5.36
N ILE A 281 7.19 4.77 5.48
CA ILE A 281 8.53 4.77 4.89
C ILE A 281 8.51 3.92 3.62
N SER A 282 9.11 4.45 2.56
CA SER A 282 9.12 3.82 1.23
C SER A 282 10.43 4.10 0.50
N PRO A 283 10.91 3.18 -0.36
CA PRO A 283 11.97 3.50 -1.30
C PRO A 283 11.49 4.54 -2.31
N ILE A 284 12.34 5.52 -2.60
CA ILE A 284 11.98 6.65 -3.48
C ILE A 284 11.59 6.22 -4.89
N TRP A 285 12.08 5.07 -5.34
CA TRP A 285 11.81 4.55 -6.67
C TRP A 285 10.41 3.95 -6.81
N SER A 286 9.71 3.58 -5.73
CA SER A 286 8.46 2.80 -5.84
C SER A 286 7.33 3.59 -6.51
N ARG A 287 7.09 4.82 -6.06
CA ARG A 287 6.12 5.72 -6.70
C ARG A 287 6.62 6.23 -8.06
N GLU A 288 7.92 6.45 -8.22
CA GLU A 288 8.52 6.80 -9.51
C GLU A 288 8.22 5.73 -10.58
N LEU A 289 8.39 4.45 -10.25
CA LEU A 289 8.02 3.33 -11.12
C LEU A 289 6.52 3.35 -11.45
N THR A 290 5.66 3.65 -10.47
CA THR A 290 4.21 3.80 -10.71
C THR A 290 3.92 4.90 -11.75
N LEU A 291 4.53 6.08 -11.62
CA LEU A 291 4.33 7.19 -12.55
C LEU A 291 4.86 6.86 -13.96
N LYS A 292 6.02 6.20 -14.06
CA LYS A 292 6.55 5.69 -15.34
C LYS A 292 5.61 4.65 -15.97
N PHE A 293 5.08 3.74 -15.16
CA PHE A 293 4.15 2.70 -15.61
C PHE A 293 2.85 3.31 -16.13
N MET A 294 2.30 4.32 -15.43
CA MET A 294 1.13 5.08 -15.86
C MET A 294 1.39 5.85 -17.15
N LYS A 295 2.55 6.49 -17.30
CA LYS A 295 2.95 7.17 -18.54
C LYS A 295 2.93 6.21 -19.73
N ILE A 296 3.53 5.03 -19.58
CA ILE A 296 3.54 4.01 -20.64
C ILE A 296 2.12 3.53 -20.95
N ALA A 297 1.29 3.28 -19.94
CA ALA A 297 -0.11 2.88 -20.13
C ALA A 297 -0.93 3.93 -20.88
N ASP A 298 -0.67 5.22 -20.63
CA ASP A 298 -1.28 6.36 -21.32
C ASP A 298 -0.81 6.45 -22.78
N GLU A 299 0.51 6.41 -23.02
CA GLU A 299 1.10 6.50 -24.36
C GLU A 299 0.68 5.33 -25.26
N GLU A 300 0.57 4.13 -24.70
CA GLU A 300 0.15 2.93 -25.42
C GLU A 300 -1.37 2.72 -25.46
N ASN A 301 -2.17 3.59 -24.82
CA ASN A 301 -3.63 3.54 -24.77
C ASN A 301 -4.19 2.19 -24.29
N TRP A 302 -3.69 1.69 -23.15
CA TRP A 302 -4.20 0.43 -22.58
C TRP A 302 -5.69 0.51 -22.26
N ASP A 303 -6.46 -0.52 -22.61
CA ASP A 303 -7.91 -0.60 -22.32
C ASP A 303 -8.19 -1.08 -20.88
N LEU A 304 -7.55 -0.46 -19.90
CA LEU A 304 -7.81 -0.69 -18.47
C LEU A 304 -7.46 0.57 -17.66
N VAL A 305 -7.82 0.59 -16.38
CA VAL A 305 -7.36 1.66 -15.47
C VAL A 305 -6.04 1.27 -14.85
N VAL A 306 -5.06 2.17 -14.88
CA VAL A 306 -3.87 2.10 -14.03
C VAL A 306 -3.94 3.24 -13.04
N HIS A 307 -3.86 2.96 -11.73
CA HIS A 307 -3.99 3.99 -10.70
C HIS A 307 -2.94 3.91 -9.59
N ASP A 308 -2.67 5.06 -8.98
CA ASP A 308 -1.62 5.30 -7.97
C ASP A 308 -2.14 5.13 -6.53
N CYS A 309 -1.89 3.98 -5.91
CA CYS A 309 -2.11 3.77 -4.47
C CYS A 309 -0.87 4.15 -3.65
N SER A 310 -0.41 5.38 -3.82
CA SER A 310 0.71 6.00 -3.09
C SER A 310 0.45 6.24 -1.61
N ASN A 311 1.51 6.61 -0.88
CA ASN A 311 1.47 7.13 0.47
C ASN A 311 0.49 8.29 0.63
N HIS A 312 0.49 9.23 -0.32
CA HIS A 312 -0.49 10.34 -0.35
C HIS A 312 -1.93 9.83 -0.46
N THR A 313 -2.19 8.85 -1.34
CA THR A 313 -3.51 8.21 -1.47
C THR A 313 -3.93 7.56 -0.15
N LYS A 314 -3.02 6.90 0.58
CA LYS A 314 -3.31 6.27 1.86
C LYS A 314 -3.52 7.29 3.00
N PHE A 315 -2.83 8.43 2.97
CA PHE A 315 -3.11 9.57 3.85
C PHE A 315 -4.51 10.15 3.59
N ALA A 316 -4.86 10.41 2.33
CA ALA A 316 -6.19 10.90 1.95
C ALA A 316 -7.32 9.91 2.33
N ARG A 317 -7.07 8.61 2.16
CA ARG A 317 -7.96 7.53 2.62
C ARG A 317 -8.23 7.63 4.12
N ASP A 318 -7.19 7.80 4.92
CA ASP A 318 -7.30 7.80 6.38
C ASP A 318 -8.07 9.03 6.90
N LEU A 319 -7.81 10.21 6.32
CA LEU A 319 -8.62 11.41 6.56
C LEU A 319 -10.10 11.20 6.22
N ASN A 320 -10.39 10.55 5.07
CA ASN A 320 -11.77 10.22 4.71
C ASN A 320 -12.40 9.28 5.74
N LEU A 321 -11.70 8.21 6.13
CA LEU A 321 -12.19 7.25 7.12
C LEU A 321 -12.48 7.94 8.46
N SER A 322 -11.53 8.71 8.98
CA SER A 322 -11.68 9.47 10.23
C SER A 322 -12.89 10.41 10.20
N SER A 323 -13.14 11.05 9.05
CA SER A 323 -14.35 11.86 8.85
C SER A 323 -15.63 11.03 8.87
N LYS A 324 -15.66 9.85 8.22
CA LYS A 324 -16.85 8.96 8.23
C LYS A 324 -17.13 8.37 9.61
N GLU A 325 -16.10 8.21 10.43
CA GLU A 325 -16.21 7.76 11.82
C GLU A 325 -16.65 8.89 12.78
N GLY A 326 -16.78 10.14 12.29
CA GLY A 326 -17.21 11.27 13.10
C GLY A 326 -16.15 11.76 14.08
N ARG A 327 -14.87 11.53 13.78
CA ARG A 327 -13.76 12.08 14.56
C ARG A 327 -13.65 13.60 14.39
N TRP A 328 -12.89 14.27 15.25
CA TRP A 328 -12.71 15.73 15.19
C TRP A 328 -11.97 16.17 13.91
N PHE A 329 -12.14 17.43 13.54
CA PHE A 329 -11.47 18.01 12.36
C PHE A 329 -9.95 17.82 12.45
N GLY A 330 -9.37 17.18 11.43
CA GLY A 330 -7.93 16.88 11.35
C GLY A 330 -7.49 15.56 12.01
N ALA A 331 -8.40 14.82 12.67
CA ALA A 331 -8.07 13.50 13.22
C ALA A 331 -7.69 12.52 12.10
N SER A 332 -6.61 11.76 12.33
CA SER A 332 -6.05 10.78 11.41
C SER A 332 -5.27 9.73 12.22
N ASN A 333 -5.38 8.47 11.83
CA ASN A 333 -4.53 7.37 12.29
C ASN A 333 -3.29 7.19 11.40
N TYR A 334 -3.16 7.93 10.30
CA TYR A 334 -1.94 7.92 9.50
C TYR A 334 -0.73 8.39 10.33
N ALA A 335 0.16 7.45 10.65
CA ALA A 335 1.33 7.64 11.51
C ALA A 335 2.44 6.64 11.14
N CYS A 336 3.64 6.88 11.65
CA CYS A 336 4.77 5.96 11.49
C CYS A 336 4.44 4.62 12.14
N GLU A 337 4.73 3.52 11.44
CA GLU A 337 4.48 2.16 11.93
C GLU A 337 5.66 1.60 12.73
N PHE A 338 6.78 2.30 12.76
CA PHE A 338 7.94 1.94 13.57
C PHE A 338 7.78 2.52 14.99
N PRO A 339 8.02 1.73 16.04
CA PRO A 339 8.09 2.21 17.42
C PRO A 339 9.11 3.35 17.58
N THR A 340 10.27 3.20 16.92
CA THR A 340 11.34 4.20 16.85
C THR A 340 11.72 4.45 15.39
N ILE A 341 11.98 5.70 15.01
CA ILE A 341 12.36 6.04 13.64
C ILE A 341 13.69 5.35 13.29
N PRO A 342 13.76 4.56 12.21
CA PRO A 342 15.00 3.90 11.79
C PRO A 342 15.88 4.91 11.04
N TYR A 343 16.57 5.79 11.77
CA TYR A 343 17.37 6.88 11.18
C TYR A 343 18.43 6.39 10.18
N GLU A 344 18.99 5.21 10.43
CA GLU A 344 19.98 4.59 9.55
C GLU A 344 19.45 4.35 8.13
N SER A 345 18.15 4.06 7.97
CA SER A 345 17.53 3.81 6.66
C SER A 345 17.49 5.06 5.77
N PHE A 346 17.72 6.25 6.33
CA PHE A 346 17.79 7.51 5.58
C PHE A 346 19.23 7.95 5.27
N LEU A 347 20.25 7.25 5.78
CA LEU A 347 21.64 7.55 5.46
C LEU A 347 21.98 7.39 3.97
N PRO A 348 21.46 6.37 3.24
CA PRO A 348 21.75 6.24 1.81
C PRO A 348 21.34 7.48 1.01
N ILE A 349 20.14 8.01 1.21
CA ILE A 349 19.64 9.17 0.46
C ILE A 349 20.40 10.47 0.81
N LEU A 350 20.85 10.60 2.06
CA LEU A 350 21.65 11.74 2.49
C LEU A 350 23.08 11.67 1.93
N ARG A 351 23.62 10.46 1.73
CA ARG A 351 24.93 10.21 1.11
C ARG A 351 24.89 10.24 -0.42
N ASP A 352 23.74 10.05 -1.05
CA ASP A 352 23.61 10.03 -2.51
C ASP A 352 23.89 11.41 -3.13
N ASP A 353 24.99 11.54 -3.85
CA ASP A 353 25.38 12.78 -4.53
C ASP A 353 24.39 13.23 -5.60
N ASN A 354 23.59 12.32 -6.16
CA ASN A 354 22.55 12.62 -7.15
C ASN A 354 21.25 13.11 -6.49
N PHE A 355 21.10 12.94 -5.17
CA PHE A 355 20.02 13.51 -4.40
C PHE A 355 20.40 14.89 -3.84
N LYS A 356 19.56 15.89 -4.11
CA LYS A 356 19.75 17.28 -3.69
C LYS A 356 18.50 17.78 -2.99
N PHE A 357 18.67 18.55 -1.91
CA PHE A 357 17.59 19.37 -1.38
C PHE A 357 17.29 20.52 -2.35
N LEU A 358 16.03 20.94 -2.44
CA LEU A 358 15.64 22.08 -3.30
C LEU A 358 16.14 23.43 -2.77
N SER A 359 16.35 23.51 -1.46
CA SER A 359 16.91 24.66 -0.75
C SER A 359 17.79 24.16 0.39
N GLU A 360 18.87 24.86 0.69
CA GLU A 360 19.79 24.56 1.78
C GLU A 360 20.15 25.85 2.50
N GLU A 361 20.14 25.83 3.84
CA GLU A 361 20.53 26.94 4.70
C GLU A 361 21.55 26.44 5.72
N GLU A 362 22.47 27.32 6.14
CA GLU A 362 23.38 27.01 7.24
C GLU A 362 22.61 26.98 8.56
N LEU A 363 22.84 25.94 9.36
CA LEU A 363 22.22 25.85 10.68
C LEU A 363 22.69 26.98 11.61
N PRO A 364 21.78 27.52 12.46
CA PRO A 364 22.19 28.40 13.54
C PRO A 364 23.25 27.73 14.43
N GLU A 365 24.15 28.52 15.04
CA GLU A 365 25.28 28.00 15.83
C GLU A 365 24.87 27.04 16.95
N ASP A 366 23.71 27.27 17.57
CA ASP A 366 23.16 26.43 18.63
C ASP A 366 22.47 25.15 18.13
N TYR A 367 22.45 24.92 16.81
CA TYR A 367 21.98 23.70 16.14
C TYR A 367 23.12 22.89 15.51
N LYS A 368 24.37 23.37 15.57
CA LYS A 368 25.53 22.65 15.01
C LYS A 368 25.88 21.43 15.87
N ALA A 369 26.19 20.31 15.23
CA ALA A 369 26.61 19.07 15.89
C ALA A 369 27.83 19.34 16.80
N GLY A 370 27.75 18.92 18.07
CA GLY A 370 28.77 19.19 19.10
C GLY A 370 28.59 20.48 19.92
N LYS A 371 27.65 21.36 19.55
CA LYS A 371 27.22 22.53 20.37
C LYS A 371 25.92 22.26 21.13
N LEU A 372 25.03 21.47 20.55
CA LEU A 372 23.98 20.76 21.26
C LEU A 372 24.66 19.69 22.13
N LEU A 373 24.85 19.99 23.41
CA LEU A 373 25.28 19.01 24.40
C LEU A 373 24.20 17.94 24.55
N PHE A 374 24.66 16.69 24.64
CA PHE A 374 23.92 15.47 24.97
C PHE A 374 22.99 15.67 26.17
#